data_AF-J6IKU4-F1
#
_entry.id   AF-J6IKU4-F1
#
_cell.length_a   1.000
_cell.length_b   1.000
_cell.length_c   1.000
_cell.angle_alpha   90.00
_cell.angle_beta   90.00
_cell.angle_gamma   90.00
#
_symmetry.space_group_name_H-M   'P 1'
#
loop_
_entity.id
_entity.type
_entity.pdbx_description
1 polymer ?
#
loop_
_entity_poly.entity_id
_entity_poly.type
_entity_poly.pdbx_seq_one_letter_code
_entity_poly.pdbx_strand_id
1 'polypeptide(L)'
;MKVKLFNLILLFLPCIGSAQEIYIDAFTAAAMGGYAATLKGGHERAEKEQDKLQKAQTFISAQVALVKKVQDKVYKGLSEVSGSIQNAIQVKNIGEKTKRCVEYSKNISQLVERHPQYAIFGAKATQRCYEQILKIANEMSNILADGETNLATAGDRYRVLDNIEQQVRMLKIYLISVQLALENAEYAGFWKSINPFQGYVDTDKDIIQNIMKKFKHQF
;
A
#
# COMPACT_ATOMS: atom_id res chain seq x y z
N MET A 1 -11.47 42.34 26.41
CA MET A 1 -10.30 41.57 26.90
C MET A 1 -10.57 40.74 28.16
N LYS A 2 -11.28 41.26 29.17
CA LYS A 2 -11.46 40.58 30.48
C LYS A 2 -12.17 39.21 30.41
N VAL A 3 -13.15 39.02 29.51
CA VAL A 3 -13.88 37.74 29.34
C VAL A 3 -13.01 36.65 28.70
N LYS A 4 -12.12 37.01 27.77
CA LYS A 4 -11.18 36.06 27.14
C LYS A 4 -10.09 35.61 28.12
N LEU A 5 -9.67 36.50 29.02
CA LEU A 5 -8.70 36.18 30.07
C LEU A 5 -9.30 35.23 31.12
N PHE A 6 -10.56 35.43 31.48
CA PHE A 6 -11.29 34.55 32.41
C PHE A 6 -11.48 33.13 31.85
N ASN A 7 -11.86 33.00 30.57
CA ASN A 7 -11.97 31.70 29.91
C ASN A 7 -10.61 30.99 29.74
N LEU A 8 -9.52 31.74 29.59
CA LEU A 8 -8.17 31.17 29.53
C LEU A 8 -7.75 30.60 30.89
N ILE A 9 -8.08 31.29 31.98
CA ILE A 9 -7.79 30.84 33.35
C ILE A 9 -8.62 29.59 33.73
N LEU A 10 -9.88 29.52 33.29
CA LEU A 10 -10.74 28.35 33.51
C LEU A 10 -10.20 27.07 32.82
N LEU A 11 -9.47 27.22 31.72
CA LEU A 11 -8.85 26.14 30.95
C LEU A 11 -7.60 25.54 31.64
N PHE A 12 -6.94 26.29 32.53
CA PHE A 12 -5.76 25.84 33.28
C PHE A 12 -6.07 25.35 34.71
N LEU A 13 -7.29 25.58 35.21
CA LEU A 13 -7.74 25.10 36.51
C LEU A 13 -7.63 23.57 36.73
N PRO A 14 -7.83 22.69 35.73
CA PRO A 14 -7.64 21.24 35.91
C PRO A 14 -6.16 20.80 36.01
N CYS A 15 -5.20 21.71 35.81
CA CYS A 15 -3.76 21.39 35.90
C CYS A 15 -3.22 21.47 37.34
N ILE A 16 -4.00 22.02 38.28
CA ILE A 16 -3.59 22.29 39.67
C ILE A 16 -4.06 21.16 40.63
N GLY A 17 -4.90 20.24 40.15
CA GLY A 17 -5.32 19.05 40.89
C GLY A 17 -4.44 17.85 40.56
N SER A 18 -3.68 17.35 41.53
CA SER A 18 -2.95 16.07 41.44
C SER A 18 -3.90 14.85 41.50
N ALA A 19 -4.87 14.77 40.58
CA ALA A 19 -5.80 13.64 40.49
C ALA A 19 -5.18 12.35 39.90
N GLN A 20 -3.92 12.40 39.46
CA GLN A 20 -3.16 11.23 39.02
C GLN A 20 -2.20 10.81 40.14
N GLU A 21 -2.63 9.91 41.02
CA GLU A 21 -1.68 9.09 41.78
C GLU A 21 -1.11 8.05 40.84
N ILE A 22 0.20 8.11 40.56
CA ILE A 22 0.89 7.02 39.88
C ILE A 22 1.03 5.88 40.89
N TYR A 23 0.04 4.98 40.91
CA TYR A 23 0.11 3.74 41.69
C TYR A 23 1.10 2.79 41.01
N ILE A 24 2.32 2.71 41.54
CA ILE A 24 3.37 1.79 41.08
C ILE A 24 3.36 0.56 41.98
N ASP A 25 2.49 -0.40 41.69
CA ASP A 25 2.58 -1.73 42.26
C ASP A 25 3.57 -2.59 41.46
N ALA A 26 4.41 -3.36 42.14
CA ALA A 26 5.44 -4.20 41.56
C ALA A 26 4.86 -5.20 40.54
N PHE A 27 3.64 -5.71 40.77
CA PHE A 27 2.97 -6.62 39.85
C PHE A 27 2.56 -5.91 38.56
N THR A 28 2.01 -4.70 38.69
CA THR A 28 1.57 -3.89 37.54
C THR A 28 2.77 -3.35 36.75
N ALA A 29 3.84 -2.94 37.42
CA ALA A 29 5.11 -2.54 36.79
C ALA A 29 5.80 -3.70 36.08
N ALA A 30 5.80 -4.91 36.65
CA ALA A 30 6.32 -6.11 36.01
C ALA A 30 5.48 -6.52 34.79
N ALA A 31 4.15 -6.44 34.89
CA ALA A 31 3.25 -6.67 33.77
C ALA A 31 3.47 -5.65 32.64
N MET A 32 3.62 -4.35 32.97
CA MET A 32 3.98 -3.31 32.01
C MET A 32 5.36 -3.51 31.40
N GLY A 33 6.35 -3.98 32.18
CA GLY A 33 7.68 -4.33 31.68
C GLY A 33 7.66 -5.51 30.71
N GLY A 34 6.89 -6.56 31.02
CA GLY A 34 6.65 -7.69 30.12
C GLY A 34 5.92 -7.26 28.84
N TYR A 35 4.92 -6.38 28.96
CA TYR A 35 4.19 -5.82 27.82
C TYR A 35 5.07 -4.90 26.96
N ALA A 36 5.93 -4.10 27.58
CA ALA A 36 6.92 -3.28 26.89
C ALA A 36 7.96 -4.15 26.15
N ALA A 37 8.37 -5.27 26.73
CA ALA A 37 9.28 -6.21 26.09
C ALA A 37 8.63 -6.90 24.87
N THR A 38 7.36 -7.32 24.95
CA THR A 38 6.63 -7.88 23.80
C THR A 38 6.36 -6.84 22.72
N LEU A 39 6.03 -5.59 23.09
CA LEU A 39 5.95 -4.45 22.17
C LEU A 39 7.27 -4.20 21.46
N LYS A 40 8.39 -4.14 22.20
CA LYS A 40 9.72 -3.95 21.63
C LYS A 40 10.08 -5.07 20.65
N GLY A 41 9.82 -6.32 21.02
CA GLY A 41 10.00 -7.46 20.11
C GLY A 41 9.08 -7.43 18.88
N GLY A 42 7.88 -6.87 19.00
CA GLY A 42 6.99 -6.59 17.87
C GLY A 42 7.54 -5.51 16.94
N HIS A 43 8.02 -4.40 17.49
CA HIS A 43 8.64 -3.32 16.74
C HIS A 43 9.90 -3.78 15.98
N GLU A 44 10.79 -4.52 16.63
CA GLU A 44 12.00 -5.07 15.98
C GLU A 44 11.65 -6.02 14.81
N ARG A 45 10.57 -6.80 14.92
CA ARG A 45 10.09 -7.63 13.81
C ARG A 45 9.55 -6.78 12.67
N ALA A 46 8.74 -5.78 12.96
CA ALA A 46 8.18 -4.88 11.95
C ALA A 46 9.30 -4.14 11.20
N GLU A 47 10.31 -3.64 11.92
CA GLU A 47 11.48 -2.99 11.34
C GLU A 47 12.27 -3.93 10.41
N LYS A 48 12.51 -5.18 10.84
CA LYS A 48 13.17 -6.19 10.00
C LYS A 48 12.38 -6.51 8.74
N GLU A 49 11.05 -6.63 8.82
CA GLU A 49 10.21 -6.87 7.64
C GLU A 49 10.21 -5.65 6.70
N GLN A 50 10.18 -4.43 7.25
CA GLN A 50 10.29 -3.21 6.45
C GLN A 50 11.65 -3.10 5.74
N ASP A 51 12.75 -3.41 6.41
CA ASP A 51 14.10 -3.44 5.81
C ASP A 51 14.18 -4.48 4.68
N LYS A 52 13.62 -5.68 4.88
CA LYS A 52 13.52 -6.69 3.81
C LYS A 52 12.74 -6.14 2.63
N LEU A 53 11.57 -5.54 2.86
CA LEU A 53 10.73 -4.94 1.81
C LEU A 53 11.47 -3.82 1.07
N GLN A 54 12.25 -3.00 1.77
CA GLN A 54 13.03 -1.93 1.16
C GLN A 54 14.17 -2.46 0.28
N LYS A 55 14.90 -3.48 0.75
CA LYS A 55 15.93 -4.18 -0.03
C LYS A 55 15.33 -4.84 -1.27
N ALA A 56 14.19 -5.49 -1.09
CA ALA A 56 13.36 -6.08 -2.13
C ALA A 56 12.99 -5.05 -3.22
N GLN A 57 12.42 -3.91 -2.82
CA GLN A 57 12.08 -2.82 -3.73
C GLN A 57 13.30 -2.28 -4.49
N THR A 58 14.46 -2.19 -3.82
CA THR A 58 15.71 -1.74 -4.45
C THR A 58 16.19 -2.73 -5.50
N PHE A 59 16.18 -4.02 -5.20
CA PHE A 59 16.54 -5.08 -6.15
C PHE A 59 15.62 -5.06 -7.38
N ILE A 60 14.31 -4.95 -7.16
CA ILE A 60 13.35 -4.83 -8.26
C ILE A 60 13.60 -3.58 -9.09
N SER A 61 13.86 -2.45 -8.44
CA SER A 61 14.11 -1.19 -9.15
C SER A 61 15.34 -1.31 -10.05
N ALA A 62 16.37 -2.03 -9.61
CA ALA A 62 17.53 -2.36 -10.44
C ALA A 62 17.15 -3.24 -11.64
N GLN A 63 16.33 -4.26 -11.45
CA GLN A 63 15.84 -5.12 -12.56
C GLN A 63 14.98 -4.34 -13.56
N VAL A 64 14.10 -3.47 -13.09
CA VAL A 64 13.30 -2.56 -13.93
C VAL A 64 14.20 -1.58 -14.69
N ALA A 65 15.30 -1.12 -14.09
CA ALA A 65 16.29 -0.29 -14.77
C ALA A 65 17.05 -1.05 -15.88
N LEU A 66 17.23 -2.36 -15.75
CA LEU A 66 17.75 -3.20 -16.84
C LEU A 66 16.75 -3.31 -18.01
N VAL A 67 15.45 -3.42 -17.72
CA VAL A 67 14.40 -3.36 -18.75
C VAL A 67 14.40 -2.01 -19.48
N LYS A 68 14.73 -0.90 -18.79
CA LYS A 68 14.90 0.41 -19.43
C LYS A 68 16.02 0.41 -20.49
N LYS A 69 17.10 -0.34 -20.27
CA LYS A 69 18.17 -0.49 -21.29
C LYS A 69 17.67 -1.25 -22.53
N VAL A 70 16.74 -2.19 -22.37
CA VAL A 70 16.07 -2.85 -23.49
C VAL A 70 15.19 -1.84 -24.23
N GLN A 71 14.41 -1.02 -23.51
CA GLN A 71 13.61 0.06 -24.10
C GLN A 71 14.44 0.98 -25.01
N ASP A 72 15.65 1.38 -24.59
CA ASP A 72 16.53 2.22 -25.40
C ASP A 72 17.05 1.51 -26.67
N LYS A 73 17.27 0.18 -26.60
CA LYS A 73 17.64 -0.64 -27.77
C LYS A 73 16.47 -0.81 -28.74
N VAL A 74 15.25 -0.99 -28.24
CA VAL A 74 14.03 -1.04 -29.06
C VAL A 74 13.83 0.27 -29.82
N TYR A 75 14.07 1.40 -29.15
CA TYR A 75 13.95 2.72 -29.78
C TYR A 75 14.94 2.92 -30.93
N LYS A 76 16.15 2.35 -30.82
CA LYS A 76 17.19 2.40 -31.87
C LYS A 76 16.96 1.37 -32.99
N GLY A 77 16.41 0.20 -32.67
CA GLY A 77 16.16 -0.89 -33.63
C GLY A 77 14.86 -0.75 -34.43
N LEU A 78 14.04 0.27 -34.15
CA LEU A 78 12.75 0.49 -34.82
C LEU A 78 12.86 0.82 -36.33
N SER A 79 14.07 0.96 -36.88
CA SER A 79 14.30 1.17 -38.31
C SER A 79 14.24 -0.12 -39.15
N GLU A 80 14.20 -1.31 -38.55
CA GLU A 80 14.20 -2.60 -39.26
C GLU A 80 12.93 -3.43 -38.99
N VAL A 81 11.94 -3.34 -39.88
CA VAL A 81 10.63 -4.02 -39.75
C VAL A 81 10.79 -5.55 -39.78
N SER A 82 10.86 -6.17 -38.60
CA SER A 82 10.78 -7.62 -38.42
C SER A 82 9.93 -7.96 -37.18
N GLY A 83 9.38 -9.19 -37.09
CA GLY A 83 8.56 -9.64 -35.95
C GLY A 83 9.24 -9.50 -34.57
N SER A 84 10.57 -9.38 -34.56
CA SER A 84 11.37 -9.04 -33.38
C SER A 84 11.02 -7.67 -32.79
N ILE A 85 10.62 -6.68 -33.60
CA ILE A 85 10.19 -5.34 -33.13
C ILE A 85 8.91 -5.42 -32.30
N GLN A 86 7.92 -6.22 -32.69
CA GLN A 86 6.62 -6.26 -32.01
C GLN A 86 6.77 -6.78 -30.57
N ASN A 87 7.55 -7.85 -30.40
CA ASN A 87 7.89 -8.40 -29.08
C ASN A 87 8.71 -7.41 -28.24
N ALA A 88 9.63 -6.68 -28.89
CA ALA A 88 10.40 -5.61 -28.25
C ALA A 88 9.52 -4.46 -27.73
N ILE A 89 8.54 -4.00 -28.52
CA ILE A 89 7.58 -2.98 -28.10
C ILE A 89 6.75 -3.46 -26.90
N GLN A 90 6.34 -4.73 -26.90
CA GLN A 90 5.62 -5.32 -25.76
C GLN A 90 6.47 -5.34 -24.48
N VAL A 91 7.72 -5.78 -24.57
CA VAL A 91 8.69 -5.77 -23.47
C VAL A 91 8.86 -4.36 -22.89
N LYS A 92 8.97 -3.34 -23.75
CA LYS A 92 8.99 -1.94 -23.33
C LYS A 92 7.72 -1.56 -22.55
N ASN A 93 6.55 -1.84 -23.12
CA ASN A 93 5.26 -1.49 -22.51
C ASN A 93 5.07 -2.18 -21.15
N ILE A 94 5.49 -3.44 -21.04
CA ILE A 94 5.51 -4.20 -19.79
C ILE A 94 6.42 -3.49 -18.78
N GLY A 95 7.65 -3.15 -19.17
CA GLY A 95 8.60 -2.43 -18.31
C GLY A 95 8.05 -1.11 -17.78
N GLU A 96 7.44 -0.28 -18.63
CA GLU A 96 6.82 0.98 -18.24
C GLU A 96 5.66 0.79 -17.25
N LYS A 97 4.80 -0.21 -17.48
CA LYS A 97 3.69 -0.54 -16.56
C LYS A 97 4.21 -1.08 -15.23
N THR A 98 5.23 -1.93 -15.25
CA THR A 98 5.89 -2.45 -14.04
C THR A 98 6.51 -1.34 -13.21
N LYS A 99 7.17 -0.36 -13.85
CA LYS A 99 7.69 0.83 -13.16
C LYS A 99 6.59 1.57 -12.41
N ARG A 100 5.42 1.78 -13.05
CA ARG A 100 4.27 2.42 -12.38
C ARG A 100 3.76 1.59 -11.19
N CYS A 101 3.78 0.26 -11.25
CA CYS A 101 3.44 -0.59 -10.10
C CYS A 101 4.40 -0.36 -8.92
N VAL A 102 5.70 -0.24 -9.18
CA VAL A 102 6.69 0.11 -8.13
C VAL A 102 6.40 1.49 -7.54
N GLU A 103 6.06 2.47 -8.38
CA GLU A 103 5.67 3.82 -7.92
C GLU A 103 4.42 3.79 -7.02
N TYR A 104 3.36 3.06 -7.41
CA TYR A 104 2.17 2.89 -6.56
C TYR A 104 2.48 2.18 -5.24
N SER A 105 3.32 1.14 -5.28
CA SER A 105 3.77 0.47 -4.06
C SER A 105 4.51 1.42 -3.12
N LYS A 106 5.36 2.30 -3.67
CA LYS A 106 6.06 3.34 -2.89
C LYS A 106 5.09 4.33 -2.27
N ASN A 107 4.06 4.77 -3.01
CA ASN A 107 3.04 5.68 -2.48
C ASN A 107 2.26 5.04 -1.32
N ILE A 108 1.93 3.76 -1.42
CA ILE A 108 1.30 2.98 -0.33
C ILE A 108 2.21 2.94 0.90
N SER A 109 3.51 2.66 0.73
CA SER A 109 4.48 2.70 1.83
C SER A 109 4.54 4.07 2.50
N GLN A 110 4.61 5.15 1.71
CA GLN A 110 4.62 6.53 2.24
C GLN A 110 3.33 6.89 2.98
N LEU A 111 2.19 6.39 2.52
CA LEU A 111 0.90 6.59 3.18
C LEU A 111 0.89 5.90 4.55
N VAL A 112 1.41 4.66 4.61
CA VAL A 112 1.55 3.90 5.86
C VAL A 112 2.54 4.54 6.82
N GLU A 113 3.65 5.09 6.33
CA GLU A 113 4.63 5.82 7.17
C GLU A 113 3.98 7.01 7.88
N ARG A 114 3.07 7.72 7.21
CA ARG A 114 2.27 8.80 7.83
C ARG A 114 1.16 8.29 8.75
N HIS A 115 0.64 7.10 8.47
CA HIS A 115 -0.52 6.53 9.15
C HIS A 115 -0.28 5.06 9.52
N PRO A 116 0.48 4.79 10.60
CA PRO A 116 0.94 3.45 10.97
C PRO A 116 -0.21 2.47 11.28
N GLN A 117 -1.41 2.96 11.58
CA GLN A 117 -2.60 2.11 11.73
C GLN A 117 -2.95 1.30 10.46
N TYR A 118 -2.51 1.73 9.28
CA TYR A 118 -2.73 0.99 8.02
C TYR A 118 -1.58 0.04 7.66
N ALA A 119 -0.59 -0.14 8.54
CA ALA A 119 0.65 -0.85 8.22
C ALA A 119 0.46 -2.27 7.71
N ILE A 120 -0.49 -3.03 8.27
CA ILE A 120 -0.75 -4.41 7.85
C ILE A 120 -1.22 -4.47 6.39
N PHE A 121 -2.07 -3.52 5.98
CA PHE A 121 -2.61 -3.48 4.63
C PHE A 121 -1.54 -3.04 3.62
N GLY A 122 -0.75 -2.02 3.96
CA GLY A 122 0.34 -1.57 3.09
C GLY A 122 1.47 -2.59 2.99
N ALA A 123 1.86 -3.25 4.09
CA ALA A 123 2.86 -4.32 4.09
C ALA A 123 2.41 -5.48 3.18
N LYS A 124 1.14 -5.91 3.28
CA LYS A 124 0.60 -6.97 2.42
C LYS A 124 0.59 -6.58 0.94
N ALA A 125 0.18 -5.35 0.61
CA ALA A 125 0.12 -4.88 -0.76
C ALA A 125 1.51 -4.72 -1.39
N THR A 126 2.46 -4.18 -0.63
CA THR A 126 3.85 -3.99 -1.05
C THR A 126 4.59 -5.32 -1.20
N GLN A 127 4.37 -6.27 -0.28
CA GLN A 127 4.88 -7.63 -0.41
C GLN A 127 4.37 -8.32 -1.69
N ARG A 128 3.05 -8.27 -1.94
CA ARG A 128 2.46 -8.85 -3.15
C ARG A 128 3.00 -8.19 -4.42
N CYS A 129 3.21 -6.87 -4.40
CA CYS A 129 3.84 -6.16 -5.51
C CYS A 129 5.23 -6.72 -5.81
N TYR A 130 6.05 -6.86 -4.77
CA TYR A 130 7.39 -7.37 -4.89
C TYR A 130 7.43 -8.80 -5.47
N GLU A 131 6.67 -9.71 -4.89
CA GLU A 131 6.59 -11.11 -5.33
C GLU A 131 6.16 -11.21 -6.80
N GLN A 132 5.14 -10.45 -7.19
CA GLN A 132 4.61 -10.49 -8.55
C GLN A 132 5.60 -9.88 -9.56
N ILE A 133 6.25 -8.77 -9.22
CA ILE A 133 7.22 -8.13 -10.13
C ILE A 133 8.49 -8.98 -10.27
N LEU A 134 8.97 -9.63 -9.22
CA LEU A 134 10.06 -10.60 -9.32
C LEU A 134 9.72 -11.72 -10.29
N LYS A 135 8.52 -12.28 -10.16
CA LYS A 135 8.04 -13.33 -11.06
C LYS A 135 8.03 -12.85 -12.51
N ILE A 136 7.46 -11.67 -12.76
CA ILE A 136 7.44 -11.04 -14.09
C ILE A 136 8.86 -10.82 -14.62
N ALA A 137 9.79 -10.32 -13.80
CA ALA A 137 11.17 -10.07 -14.19
C ALA A 137 11.89 -11.37 -14.59
N ASN A 138 11.70 -12.45 -13.84
CA ASN A 138 12.26 -13.76 -14.16
C ASN A 138 11.65 -14.33 -15.45
N GLU A 139 10.33 -14.24 -15.62
CA GLU A 139 9.64 -14.68 -16.84
C GLU A 139 10.12 -13.89 -18.08
N MET A 140 10.28 -12.56 -17.96
CA MET A 140 10.83 -11.73 -19.02
C MET A 140 12.30 -12.06 -19.32
N SER A 141 13.13 -12.29 -18.30
CA SER A 141 14.54 -12.64 -18.48
C SER A 141 14.69 -13.96 -19.24
N ASN A 142 13.84 -14.95 -18.95
CA ASN A 142 13.86 -16.24 -19.64
C ASN A 142 13.49 -16.13 -21.13
N ILE A 143 12.60 -15.21 -21.49
CA ILE A 143 12.21 -14.96 -22.89
C ILE A 143 13.29 -14.17 -23.64
N LEU A 144 13.97 -13.25 -22.95
CA LEU A 144 15.01 -12.38 -23.51
C LEU A 144 16.40 -13.03 -23.55
N ALA A 145 16.63 -14.09 -22.78
CA ALA A 145 17.86 -14.88 -22.85
C ALA A 145 17.93 -15.56 -24.24
N ASP A 146 18.74 -14.97 -25.10
CA ASP A 146 19.01 -15.42 -26.45
C ASP A 146 20.01 -16.59 -26.38
N GLY A 147 19.59 -17.79 -26.77
CA GLY A 147 20.44 -18.96 -26.79
C GLY A 147 19.86 -20.05 -27.69
N GLU A 148 20.73 -20.85 -28.31
CA GLU A 148 20.42 -21.99 -29.20
C GLU A 148 19.32 -22.94 -28.70
N THR A 149 19.01 -22.91 -27.41
CA THR A 149 17.98 -23.74 -26.75
C THR A 149 16.59 -23.09 -26.70
N ASN A 150 16.45 -21.82 -27.07
CA ASN A 150 15.17 -21.11 -27.04
C ASN A 150 14.40 -21.31 -28.36
N LEU A 151 13.80 -22.50 -28.49
CA LEU A 151 12.97 -22.93 -29.63
C LEU A 151 11.63 -22.17 -29.76
N ALA A 152 11.38 -21.16 -28.92
CA ALA A 152 10.12 -20.43 -28.94
C ALA A 152 9.99 -19.58 -30.21
N THR A 153 8.95 -19.86 -31.00
CA THR A 153 8.62 -19.09 -32.21
C THR A 153 8.21 -17.67 -31.82
N ALA A 154 8.30 -16.71 -32.74
CA ALA A 154 7.86 -15.33 -32.51
C ALA A 154 6.41 -15.24 -31.96
N GLY A 155 5.51 -16.14 -32.37
CA GLY A 155 4.14 -16.24 -31.86
C GLY A 155 4.04 -16.79 -30.43
N ASP A 156 4.89 -17.74 -30.05
CA ASP A 156 4.94 -18.25 -28.67
C ASP A 156 5.44 -17.15 -27.73
N ARG A 157 6.47 -16.41 -28.15
CA ARG A 157 7.00 -15.25 -27.40
C ARG A 157 5.92 -14.19 -27.21
N TYR A 158 5.16 -13.86 -28.26
CA TYR A 158 4.01 -12.95 -28.16
C TYR A 158 3.00 -13.43 -27.10
N ARG A 159 2.64 -14.71 -27.10
CA ARG A 159 1.65 -15.26 -26.17
C ARG A 159 2.10 -15.16 -24.71
N VAL A 160 3.37 -15.43 -24.44
CA VAL A 160 3.93 -15.31 -23.09
C VAL A 160 4.01 -13.84 -22.68
N LEU A 161 4.47 -12.95 -23.57
CA LEU A 161 4.51 -11.51 -23.31
C LEU A 161 3.10 -10.92 -23.07
N ASP A 162 2.09 -11.36 -23.79
CA ASP A 162 0.69 -10.95 -23.57
C ASP A 162 0.21 -11.36 -22.18
N ASN A 163 0.49 -12.60 -21.75
CA ASN A 163 0.17 -13.07 -20.39
C ASN A 163 0.88 -12.22 -19.32
N ILE A 164 2.18 -11.96 -19.49
CA ILE A 164 2.94 -11.08 -18.59
C ILE A 164 2.30 -9.68 -18.54
N GLU A 165 1.91 -9.12 -19.69
CA GLU A 165 1.25 -7.82 -19.73
C GLU A 165 -0.08 -7.81 -18.95
N GLN A 166 -0.87 -8.88 -19.08
CA GLN A 166 -2.10 -9.04 -18.31
C GLN A 166 -1.84 -9.12 -16.80
N GLN A 167 -0.82 -9.87 -16.38
CA GLN A 167 -0.41 -9.96 -14.96
C GLN A 167 -0.01 -8.59 -14.40
N VAL A 168 0.79 -7.82 -15.14
CA VAL A 168 1.20 -6.47 -14.74
C VAL A 168 0.00 -5.53 -14.65
N ARG A 169 -0.94 -5.63 -15.60
CA ARG A 169 -2.18 -4.84 -15.60
C ARG A 169 -3.04 -5.13 -14.38
N MET A 170 -3.21 -6.40 -14.04
CA MET A 170 -3.93 -6.82 -12.83
C MET A 170 -3.26 -6.34 -11.55
N LEU A 171 -1.92 -6.43 -11.49
CA LEU A 171 -1.16 -5.90 -10.36
C LEU A 171 -1.35 -4.39 -10.20
N LYS A 172 -1.30 -3.64 -11.31
CA LYS A 172 -1.51 -2.19 -11.29
C LYS A 172 -2.89 -1.84 -10.74
N ILE A 173 -3.94 -2.51 -11.21
CA ILE A 173 -5.31 -2.29 -10.75
C ILE A 173 -5.40 -2.57 -9.25
N TYR A 174 -4.86 -3.70 -8.80
CA TYR A 174 -4.83 -4.07 -7.38
C TYR A 174 -4.16 -2.99 -6.51
N LEU A 175 -2.99 -2.48 -6.92
CA LEU A 175 -2.26 -1.45 -6.16
C LEU A 175 -3.03 -0.12 -6.12
N ILE A 176 -3.60 0.31 -7.24
CA ILE A 176 -4.45 1.51 -7.27
C ILE A 176 -5.65 1.34 -6.34
N SER A 177 -6.32 0.19 -6.38
CA SER A 177 -7.46 -0.09 -5.50
C SER A 177 -7.08 -0.06 -4.02
N VAL A 178 -5.92 -0.61 -3.65
CA VAL A 178 -5.43 -0.54 -2.27
C VAL A 178 -5.10 0.90 -1.89
N GLN A 179 -4.37 1.64 -2.73
CA GLN A 179 -4.04 3.03 -2.43
C GLN A 179 -5.31 3.87 -2.21
N LEU A 180 -6.28 3.77 -3.12
CA LEU A 180 -7.57 4.47 -2.98
C LEU A 180 -8.33 4.03 -1.74
N ALA A 181 -8.32 2.73 -1.41
CA ALA A 181 -8.99 2.24 -0.20
C ALA A 181 -8.35 2.82 1.07
N LEU A 182 -7.02 2.94 1.10
CA LEU A 182 -6.30 3.53 2.23
C LEU A 182 -6.51 5.05 2.33
N GLU A 183 -6.45 5.77 1.21
CA GLU A 183 -6.76 7.21 1.17
C GLU A 183 -8.21 7.48 1.60
N ASN A 184 -9.17 6.69 1.11
CA ASN A 184 -10.56 6.79 1.55
C ASN A 184 -10.71 6.48 3.05
N ALA A 185 -9.95 5.52 3.57
CA ALA A 185 -9.96 5.19 4.98
C ALA A 185 -9.31 6.27 5.86
N GLU A 186 -8.35 7.02 5.31
CA GLU A 186 -7.77 8.21 5.95
C GLU A 186 -8.86 9.30 6.09
N TYR A 187 -9.59 9.59 5.02
CA TYR A 187 -10.68 10.58 5.04
C TYR A 187 -11.86 10.16 5.94
N ALA A 188 -12.28 8.90 5.89
CA ALA A 188 -13.42 8.41 6.66
C ALA A 188 -13.08 8.12 8.14
N GLY A 189 -11.80 7.93 8.45
CA GLY A 189 -11.29 7.54 9.76
C GLY A 189 -11.18 6.02 9.92
N PHE A 190 -10.02 5.56 10.41
CA PHE A 190 -9.65 4.15 10.55
C PHE A 190 -10.76 3.27 11.16
N TRP A 191 -11.27 3.64 12.34
CA TRP A 191 -12.27 2.85 13.06
C TRP A 191 -13.60 2.74 12.30
N LYS A 192 -14.00 3.79 11.58
CA LYS A 192 -15.20 3.78 10.74
C LYS A 192 -15.00 2.87 9.53
N SER A 193 -13.82 2.89 8.93
CA SER A 193 -13.48 2.13 7.73
C SER A 193 -13.32 0.63 7.96
N ILE A 194 -12.87 0.22 9.14
CA ILE A 194 -12.74 -1.22 9.45
C ILE A 194 -14.03 -1.84 9.99
N ASN A 195 -15.04 -1.02 10.34
CA ASN A 195 -16.28 -1.51 10.92
C ASN A 195 -17.21 -2.07 9.83
N PRO A 196 -17.43 -3.40 9.76
CA PRO A 196 -18.30 -3.99 8.75
C PRO A 196 -19.78 -3.67 8.98
N PHE A 197 -20.14 -3.15 10.17
CA PHE A 197 -21.53 -2.87 10.55
C PHE A 197 -21.92 -1.40 10.44
N GLN A 198 -21.02 -0.52 9.99
CA GLN A 198 -21.27 0.92 9.95
C GLN A 198 -22.52 1.26 9.12
N GLY A 199 -22.74 0.56 8.01
CA GLY A 199 -23.91 0.76 7.15
C GLY A 199 -25.24 0.46 7.85
N TYR A 200 -25.27 -0.54 8.74
CA TYR A 200 -26.49 -0.85 9.50
C TYR A 200 -26.79 0.24 10.53
N VAL A 201 -25.78 0.69 11.27
CA VAL A 201 -25.92 1.77 12.26
C VAL A 201 -26.39 3.07 11.61
N ASP A 202 -25.83 3.41 10.45
CA ASP A 202 -26.21 4.61 9.70
C ASP A 202 -27.65 4.50 9.17
N THR A 203 -28.06 3.33 8.67
CA THR A 203 -29.43 3.05 8.18
C THR A 203 -30.45 3.16 9.30
N ASP A 204 -30.20 2.53 10.45
CA ASP A 204 -31.10 2.56 11.60
C ASP A 204 -31.28 3.99 12.14
N LYS A 205 -30.19 4.76 12.19
CA LYS A 205 -30.23 6.16 12.61
C LYS A 205 -31.09 7.01 11.66
N ASP A 206 -30.99 6.77 10.37
CA ASP A 206 -31.78 7.48 9.35
C ASP A 206 -33.28 7.11 9.43
N ILE A 207 -33.59 5.83 9.69
CA ILE A 207 -34.97 5.38 9.96
C ILE A 207 -35.54 6.10 11.18
N ILE A 208 -34.82 6.12 12.31
CA ILE A 208 -35.25 6.78 13.55
C ILE A 208 -35.42 8.29 13.33
N GLN A 209 -34.48 8.94 12.63
CA GLN A 209 -34.59 10.37 12.32
C GLN A 209 -35.80 10.68 11.44
N ASN A 210 -36.10 9.84 10.44
CA ASN A 210 -37.29 9.97 9.63
C ASN A 210 -38.58 9.81 10.45
N ILE A 211 -38.61 8.86 11.38
CA ILE A 211 -39.74 8.69 12.30
C ILE A 211 -39.92 9.95 13.17
N MET A 212 -38.85 10.42 13.83
CA MET A 212 -38.90 11.63 14.65
C MET A 212 -39.32 12.87 13.86
N LYS A 213 -38.82 13.02 12.61
CA LYS A 213 -39.18 14.14 11.75
C LYS A 213 -40.65 14.10 11.37
N LYS A 214 -41.20 12.92 11.03
CA LYS A 214 -42.65 12.77 10.77
C LYS A 214 -43.48 13.12 12.00
N PHE A 215 -43.12 12.60 13.17
CA PHE A 215 -43.81 12.95 14.43
C PHE A 215 -43.80 14.46 14.72
N LYS A 216 -42.68 15.14 14.46
CA LYS A 216 -42.53 16.59 14.68
C LYS A 216 -43.35 17.48 13.73
N HIS A 217 -43.78 16.96 12.56
CA HIS A 217 -44.54 17.74 11.58
C HIS A 217 -46.02 17.32 11.50
N GLN A 218 -46.43 16.27 12.23
CA GLN A 218 -47.82 15.82 12.31
C GLN A 218 -48.51 16.23 13.62
N PHE A 219 -47.79 16.90 14.51
CA PHE A 219 -48.26 17.63 15.69
C PHE A 219 -47.62 19.02 15.69
#